data_AF-K7W5S2-F1
#
_entry.id   AF-K7W5S2-F1
#
_cell.length_a   1.000
_cell.length_b   1.000
_cell.length_c   1.000
_cell.angle_alpha   90.00
_cell.angle_beta   90.00
_cell.angle_gamma   90.00
#
_symmetry.space_group_name_H-M   'P 1'
#
loop_
_entity.id
_entity.type
_entity.pdbx_description
1 polymer ?
#
loop_
_entity_poly.entity_id
_entity_poly.type
_entity_poly.pdbx_seq_one_letter_code
_entity_poly.pdbx_strand_id
1 'polypeptide(L)'
;MTIPKGTLFPMCGMNLAFDRDLIGPAMYFGLMGDGQPIGRYDDMWAGWCTKVICDHLGLGIKTGLPYIWHSKASNPFVNLKKEYNGIFWQEEIIPFFQAATLSKECTTVQQCYLELSKQVKEKLSTIDPYFTKLADAMVTWIEAWDELNPTGDNLAKLSIADGPAKTKK
;
A
#
# COMPACT_ATOMS: atom_id res chain seq x y z
N MET A 1 5.04 12.21 -17.13
CA MET A 1 4.76 13.48 -16.43
C MET A 1 5.02 13.30 -14.94
N THR A 2 5.61 14.28 -14.25
CA THR A 2 5.79 14.22 -12.78
C THR A 2 4.50 14.58 -12.09
N ILE A 3 4.13 13.82 -11.06
CA ILE A 3 2.98 14.15 -10.21
C ILE A 3 3.42 15.20 -9.19
N PRO A 4 2.77 16.37 -9.10
CA PRO A 4 3.14 17.41 -8.13
C PRO A 4 3.09 16.92 -6.68
N LYS A 5 3.92 17.51 -5.82
CA LYS A 5 3.89 17.25 -4.37
C LYS A 5 2.51 17.64 -3.79
N GLY A 6 1.97 16.83 -2.89
CA GLY A 6 0.66 17.03 -2.27
C GLY A 6 -0.54 16.72 -3.17
N THR A 7 -0.32 16.20 -4.38
CA THR A 7 -1.39 15.83 -5.30
C THR A 7 -1.54 14.32 -5.38
N LEU A 8 -2.70 13.78 -5.01
CA LEU A 8 -3.01 12.37 -5.20
C LEU A 8 -3.20 12.03 -6.68
N PHE A 9 -3.11 10.74 -7.00
CA PHE A 9 -3.28 10.26 -8.37
C PHE A 9 -3.96 8.89 -8.38
N PRO A 10 -4.70 8.56 -9.45
CA PRO A 10 -5.29 7.24 -9.61
C PRO A 10 -4.22 6.28 -10.14
N MET A 11 -3.43 5.67 -9.25
CA MET A 11 -2.43 4.67 -9.64
C MET A 11 -3.13 3.49 -10.32
N CYS A 12 -2.56 3.00 -11.42
CA CYS A 12 -3.04 1.79 -12.09
C CYS A 12 -2.07 0.63 -11.83
N GLY A 13 -2.57 -0.47 -11.27
CA GLY A 13 -1.76 -1.66 -11.00
C GLY A 13 -1.31 -2.45 -12.24
N MET A 14 -1.95 -2.24 -13.41
CA MET A 14 -1.66 -3.02 -14.63
C MET A 14 -0.38 -2.60 -15.36
N ASN A 15 0.06 -1.34 -15.16
CA ASN A 15 1.25 -0.78 -15.81
C ASN A 15 2.04 0.03 -14.78
N LEU A 16 2.58 -0.70 -13.80
CA LEU A 16 3.32 -0.14 -12.67
C LEU A 16 4.77 -0.62 -12.74
N ALA A 17 5.69 0.32 -12.55
CA ALA A 17 7.10 0.05 -12.29
C ALA A 17 7.54 0.91 -11.11
N PHE A 18 8.37 0.34 -10.25
CA PHE A 18 8.92 1.03 -9.08
C PHE A 18 10.33 0.52 -8.80
N ASP A 19 11.12 1.38 -8.16
CA ASP A 19 12.42 0.98 -7.64
C ASP A 19 12.20 0.26 -6.30
N ARG A 20 12.54 -1.03 -6.29
CA ARG A 20 12.30 -1.93 -5.17
C ARG A 20 13.03 -1.49 -3.90
N ASP A 21 14.27 -1.04 -4.03
CA ASP A 21 15.11 -0.67 -2.90
C ASP A 21 14.68 0.70 -2.35
N LEU A 22 14.15 1.56 -3.23
CA LEU A 22 13.72 2.90 -2.87
C LEU A 22 12.33 2.96 -2.22
N ILE A 23 11.35 2.19 -2.70
CA ILE A 23 9.95 2.31 -2.28
C ILE A 23 9.22 0.98 -2.09
N GLY A 24 9.89 -0.16 -2.31
CA GLY A 24 9.30 -1.50 -2.24
C GLY A 24 8.46 -1.80 -1.00
N PRO A 25 8.87 -1.42 0.23
CA PRO A 25 8.06 -1.67 1.43
C PRO A 25 6.67 -1.01 1.38
N ALA A 26 6.49 0.09 0.65
CA ALA A 26 5.19 0.75 0.51
C ALA A 26 4.30 0.13 -0.58
N MET A 27 4.81 -0.80 -1.41
CA MET A 27 4.05 -1.43 -2.50
C MET A 27 3.14 -2.55 -1.99
N TYR A 28 2.13 -2.16 -1.22
CA TYR A 28 1.10 -3.07 -0.71
C TYR A 28 -0.30 -2.60 -1.12
N PHE A 29 -1.01 -3.46 -1.84
CA PHE A 29 -2.34 -3.24 -2.41
C PHE A 29 -3.47 -3.50 -1.40
N GLY A 30 -3.12 -3.68 -0.13
CA GLY A 30 -4.10 -3.99 0.92
C GLY A 30 -4.54 -5.45 0.88
N LEU A 31 -5.59 -5.74 1.64
CA LEU A 31 -6.21 -7.06 1.65
C LEU A 31 -6.98 -7.25 0.34
N MET A 32 -6.40 -8.03 -0.57
CA MET A 32 -6.99 -8.42 -1.85
C MET A 32 -7.60 -9.83 -1.78
N GLY A 33 -8.52 -10.11 -2.70
CA GLY A 33 -9.12 -11.44 -2.87
C GLY A 33 -10.64 -11.43 -2.72
N ASP A 34 -11.24 -12.61 -2.87
CA ASP A 34 -12.69 -12.74 -2.78
C ASP A 34 -13.21 -12.35 -1.39
N GLY A 35 -14.34 -11.64 -1.36
CA GLY A 35 -14.93 -11.09 -0.14
C GLY A 35 -14.22 -9.87 0.47
N GLN A 36 -13.15 -9.33 -0.14
CA GLN A 36 -12.54 -8.09 0.35
C GLN A 36 -13.30 -6.85 -0.16
N PRO A 37 -13.72 -5.94 0.72
CA PRO A 37 -14.64 -4.86 0.38
C PRO A 37 -14.00 -3.70 -0.40
N ILE A 38 -12.67 -3.59 -0.39
CA ILE A 38 -11.93 -2.56 -1.15
C ILE A 38 -12.06 -2.75 -2.67
N GLY A 39 -12.32 -3.98 -3.11
CA GLY A 39 -12.66 -4.28 -4.51
C GLY A 39 -11.59 -3.82 -5.49
N ARG A 40 -11.93 -2.84 -6.34
CA ARG A 40 -11.09 -2.28 -7.42
C ARG A 40 -10.42 -0.95 -7.05
N TYR A 41 -10.34 -0.64 -5.77
CA TYR A 41 -9.70 0.57 -5.24
C TYR A 41 -8.34 0.27 -4.58
N ASP A 42 -7.90 -0.98 -4.66
CA ASP A 42 -6.66 -1.51 -4.10
C ASP A 42 -5.42 -0.85 -4.69
N ASP A 43 -5.39 -0.63 -6.01
CA ASP A 43 -4.28 0.04 -6.67
C ASP A 43 -4.24 1.54 -6.35
N MET A 44 -5.39 2.21 -6.31
CA MET A 44 -5.46 3.59 -5.84
C MET A 44 -5.01 3.75 -4.39
N TRP A 45 -5.44 2.85 -3.50
CA TRP A 45 -4.99 2.83 -2.11
C TRP A 45 -3.47 2.71 -1.98
N ALA A 46 -2.88 1.71 -2.64
CA ALA A 46 -1.41 1.55 -2.68
C ALA A 46 -0.74 2.82 -3.23
N GLY A 47 -1.30 3.40 -4.28
CA GLY A 47 -0.81 4.62 -4.90
C GLY A 47 -0.82 5.82 -3.94
N TRP A 48 -1.88 5.99 -3.15
CA TRP A 48 -1.99 7.09 -2.19
C TRP A 48 -1.08 6.92 -0.99
N CYS A 49 -0.96 5.72 -0.43
CA CYS A 49 0.03 5.41 0.61
C CYS A 49 1.44 5.75 0.11
N THR A 50 1.79 5.26 -1.08
CA THR A 50 3.07 5.53 -1.72
C THR A 50 3.29 7.01 -1.93
N LYS A 51 2.27 7.73 -2.40
CA LYS A 51 2.35 9.15 -2.69
C LYS A 51 2.70 9.97 -1.46
N VAL A 52 2.02 9.74 -0.34
CA VAL A 52 2.27 10.43 0.93
C VAL A 52 3.72 10.18 1.39
N ILE A 53 4.17 8.93 1.31
CA ILE A 53 5.53 8.55 1.73
C ILE A 53 6.59 9.14 0.80
N CYS A 54 6.41 9.05 -0.51
CA CYS A 54 7.31 9.66 -1.47
C CYS A 54 7.41 11.17 -1.26
N ASP A 55 6.29 11.86 -1.05
CA ASP A 55 6.30 13.31 -0.81
C ASP A 55 7.02 13.71 0.48
N HIS A 56 6.89 12.87 1.51
CA HIS A 56 7.60 13.04 2.78
C HIS A 56 9.11 12.84 2.63
N LEU A 57 9.53 11.78 1.93
CA LEU A 57 10.93 11.41 1.72
C LEU A 57 11.60 12.18 0.57
N GLY A 58 10.87 13.05 -0.14
CA GLY A 58 11.40 13.82 -1.28
C GLY A 58 11.59 13.00 -2.56
N LEU A 59 10.87 11.90 -2.70
CA LEU A 59 10.89 11.01 -3.87
C LEU A 59 9.84 11.41 -4.91
N GLY A 60 10.15 11.17 -6.18
CA GLY A 60 9.28 11.53 -7.29
C GLY A 60 8.44 10.35 -7.79
N ILE A 61 7.19 10.63 -8.17
CA ILE A 61 6.34 9.69 -8.91
C ILE A 61 6.10 10.24 -10.32
N LYS A 62 6.15 9.35 -11.31
CA LYS A 62 5.85 9.66 -12.72
C LYS A 62 4.59 8.91 -13.13
N THR A 63 3.72 9.61 -13.85
CA THR A 63 2.57 9.01 -14.54
C THR A 63 2.71 9.20 -16.05
N GLY A 64 2.25 8.21 -16.81
CA GLY A 64 2.26 8.19 -18.27
C GLY A 64 0.87 8.45 -18.84
N LEU A 65 0.80 8.62 -20.17
CA LEU A 65 -0.47 8.59 -20.87
C LEU A 65 -1.02 7.16 -20.90
N PRO A 66 -2.35 6.96 -20.92
CA PRO A 66 -2.92 5.64 -21.14
C PRO A 66 -2.54 5.13 -22.54
N TYR A 67 -1.82 4.02 -22.60
CA TYR A 67 -1.38 3.40 -23.87
C TYR A 67 -2.21 2.19 -24.29
N ILE A 68 -3.00 1.62 -23.37
CA ILE A 68 -3.77 0.40 -23.60
C ILE A 68 -5.26 0.76 -23.58
N TRP A 69 -5.95 0.46 -24.68
CA TRP A 69 -7.41 0.47 -24.71
C TRP A 69 -7.94 -0.85 -24.19
N HIS A 70 -8.55 -0.83 -23.01
CA HIS A 70 -9.13 -2.02 -22.40
C HIS A 70 -10.65 -2.02 -22.55
N SER A 71 -11.16 -2.70 -23.58
CA SER A 71 -12.59 -2.90 -23.77
C SER A 71 -13.07 -4.07 -22.90
N LYS A 72 -13.44 -3.80 -21.65
CA LYS A 72 -14.01 -4.83 -20.76
C LYS A 72 -15.46 -5.15 -21.15
N ALA A 73 -15.71 -6.35 -21.64
CA ALA A 73 -17.05 -6.92 -21.74
C ALA A 73 -17.48 -7.46 -20.36
N SER A 74 -17.96 -6.58 -19.48
CA SER A 74 -18.45 -6.97 -18.15
C SER A 74 -19.75 -6.27 -17.83
N ASN A 75 -20.57 -6.89 -16.98
CA ASN A 75 -21.87 -6.33 -16.60
C ASN A 75 -21.67 -5.06 -15.72
N PRO A 76 -22.14 -3.87 -16.15
CA PRO A 76 -21.94 -2.64 -15.41
C PRO A 76 -22.53 -2.66 -13.99
N PHE A 77 -23.70 -3.29 -13.81
CA PHE A 77 -24.38 -3.34 -12.51
C PHE A 77 -23.67 -4.27 -11.51
N VAL A 78 -23.06 -5.35 -12.00
CA VAL A 78 -22.24 -6.23 -11.14
C VAL A 78 -20.98 -5.50 -10.69
N ASN A 79 -20.35 -4.71 -11.56
CA ASN A 79 -19.19 -3.91 -11.20
C ASN A 79 -19.56 -2.82 -10.19
N LEU A 80 -20.68 -2.10 -10.41
CA LEU A 80 -21.14 -1.07 -9.50
C LEU A 80 -21.37 -1.62 -8.09
N LYS A 81 -21.98 -2.81 -7.95
CA LYS A 81 -22.14 -3.46 -6.64
C LYS A 81 -20.80 -3.78 -5.96
N LYS A 82 -19.78 -4.17 -6.73
CA LYS A 82 -18.44 -4.45 -6.22
C LYS A 82 -17.66 -3.17 -5.86
N GLU A 83 -17.96 -2.06 -6.52
CA GLU A 83 -17.27 -0.78 -6.37
C GLU A 83 -17.97 0.16 -5.38
N TYR A 84 -19.23 -0.13 -4.99
CA TYR A 84 -20.08 0.75 -4.18
C TYR A 84 -19.42 1.24 -2.90
N ASN A 85 -18.82 0.34 -2.11
CA ASN A 85 -18.16 0.72 -0.87
C ASN A 85 -16.98 1.68 -1.13
N GLY A 86 -16.17 1.39 -2.14
CA GLY A 86 -15.05 2.26 -2.50
C GLY A 86 -15.47 3.63 -3.03
N ILE A 87 -16.63 3.75 -3.70
CA ILE A 87 -17.20 5.05 -4.08
C ILE A 87 -17.51 5.86 -2.82
N PHE A 88 -18.18 5.25 -1.84
CA PHE A 88 -18.57 5.94 -0.60
C PHE A 88 -17.35 6.27 0.27
N TRP A 89 -16.44 5.33 0.45
CA TRP A 89 -15.27 5.52 1.33
C TRP A 89 -14.30 6.58 0.82
N GLN A 90 -14.23 6.83 -0.49
CA GLN A 90 -13.35 7.85 -1.05
C GLN A 90 -13.65 9.27 -0.54
N GLU A 91 -14.90 9.57 -0.19
CA GLU A 91 -15.27 10.87 0.39
C GLU A 91 -14.50 11.17 1.68
N GLU A 92 -14.11 10.13 2.42
CA GLU A 92 -13.33 10.26 3.66
C GLU A 92 -11.84 9.93 3.43
N ILE A 93 -11.52 8.95 2.58
CA ILE A 93 -10.15 8.50 2.32
C ILE A 93 -9.34 9.57 1.59
N ILE A 94 -9.92 10.27 0.60
CA ILE A 94 -9.19 11.28 -0.17
C ILE A 94 -8.80 12.46 0.73
N PRO A 95 -9.71 13.08 1.50
CA PRO A 95 -9.34 14.12 2.46
C PRO A 95 -8.33 13.63 3.51
N PHE A 96 -8.46 12.38 3.98
CA PHE A 96 -7.49 11.77 4.89
C PHE A 96 -6.08 11.78 4.31
N PHE A 97 -5.89 11.29 3.08
CA PHE A 97 -4.56 11.25 2.46
C PHE A 97 -4.04 12.65 2.08
N GLN A 98 -4.91 13.58 1.69
CA GLN A 98 -4.53 14.97 1.43
C GLN A 98 -4.06 15.69 2.70
N ALA A 99 -4.63 15.36 3.85
CA ALA A 99 -4.28 15.91 5.15
C ALA A 99 -3.21 15.10 5.91
N ALA A 100 -2.82 13.94 5.39
CA ALA A 100 -1.85 13.07 6.06
C ALA A 100 -0.47 13.74 6.12
N THR A 101 0.05 13.85 7.33
CA THR A 101 1.41 14.34 7.59
C THR A 101 2.15 13.30 8.42
N LEU A 102 3.37 12.99 8.04
CA LEU A 102 4.23 12.04 8.74
C LEU A 102 5.28 12.81 9.58
N SER A 103 5.71 12.19 10.68
CA SER A 103 6.75 12.73 11.54
C SER A 103 8.06 12.87 10.77
N LYS A 104 8.80 13.96 11.04
CA LYS A 104 10.15 14.15 10.47
C LYS A 104 11.15 13.07 10.89
N GLU A 105 10.86 12.37 12.00
CA GLU A 105 11.68 11.26 12.48
C GLU A 105 11.50 9.98 11.64
N CYS A 106 10.40 9.88 10.89
CA CYS A 106 10.20 8.81 9.93
C CYS A 106 11.05 9.09 8.69
N THR A 107 12.22 8.45 8.64
CA THR A 107 13.26 8.67 7.60
C THR A 107 13.38 7.49 6.64
N THR A 108 12.71 6.37 6.94
CA THR A 108 12.66 5.17 6.10
C THR A 108 11.22 4.91 5.63
N VAL A 109 11.08 4.19 4.51
CA VAL A 109 9.76 3.81 3.96
C VAL A 109 8.98 2.97 4.98
N GLN A 110 9.63 2.02 5.64
CA GLN A 110 9.02 1.20 6.69
C GLN A 110 8.45 2.05 7.83
N GLN A 111 9.25 2.97 8.39
CA GLN A 111 8.79 3.87 9.46
C GLN A 111 7.60 4.72 9.01
N CYS A 112 7.68 5.28 7.80
CA CYS A 112 6.58 6.06 7.23
C CYS A 112 5.31 5.23 7.07
N TYR A 113 5.43 3.99 6.57
CA TYR A 113 4.29 3.09 6.35
C TYR A 113 3.66 2.63 7.67
N LEU A 114 4.47 2.37 8.69
CA LEU A 114 4.01 2.02 10.05
C LEU A 114 3.38 3.20 10.78
N GLU A 115 3.85 4.43 10.55
CA GLU A 115 3.16 5.62 11.07
C GLU A 115 1.82 5.82 10.36
N LEU A 116 1.79 5.68 9.04
CA LEU A 116 0.58 5.80 8.25
C LEU A 116 -0.45 4.73 8.66
N SER A 117 -0.05 3.49 8.93
CA SER A 117 -0.97 2.44 9.40
C SER A 117 -1.65 2.80 10.72
N LYS A 118 -0.94 3.45 11.66
CA LYS A 118 -1.53 3.97 12.89
C LYS A 118 -2.58 5.04 12.61
N GLN A 119 -2.28 5.97 11.69
CA GLN A 119 -3.23 7.01 11.30
C GLN A 119 -4.48 6.42 10.60
N VAL A 120 -4.29 5.40 9.76
CA VAL A 120 -5.41 4.65 9.14
C VAL A 120 -6.28 4.01 10.22
N LYS A 121 -5.66 3.33 11.20
CA LYS A 121 -6.39 2.70 12.32
C LYS A 121 -7.15 3.72 13.14
N GLU A 122 -6.57 4.87 13.42
CA GLU A 122 -7.20 5.91 14.23
C GLU A 122 -8.35 6.60 13.50
N LYS A 123 -8.15 6.97 12.22
CA LYS A 123 -9.05 7.88 11.50
C LYS A 123 -10.06 7.19 10.60
N LEU A 124 -9.73 6.01 10.05
CA LEU A 124 -10.57 5.33 9.06
C LEU A 124 -11.35 4.14 9.64
N SER A 125 -11.00 3.65 10.83
CA SER A 125 -11.72 2.53 11.47
C SER A 125 -13.18 2.84 11.82
N THR A 126 -13.55 4.12 11.92
CA THR A 126 -14.93 4.56 12.12
C THR A 126 -15.78 4.44 10.85
N ILE A 127 -15.16 4.38 9.68
CA ILE A 127 -15.83 4.25 8.38
C ILE A 127 -16.30 2.81 8.19
N ASP A 128 -15.39 1.85 8.41
CA ASP A 128 -15.68 0.42 8.29
C ASP A 128 -14.66 -0.42 9.08
N PRO A 129 -15.07 -1.54 9.73
CA PRO A 129 -14.15 -2.46 10.42
C PRO A 129 -13.02 -3.01 9.54
N TYR A 130 -13.20 -2.99 8.21
CA TYR A 130 -12.15 -3.30 7.25
C TYR A 130 -10.87 -2.49 7.49
N PHE A 131 -10.96 -1.19 7.79
CA PHE A 131 -9.78 -0.35 7.97
C PHE A 131 -8.99 -0.69 9.22
N THR A 132 -9.65 -1.16 10.29
CA THR A 132 -8.97 -1.72 11.46
C THR A 132 -8.10 -2.91 11.06
N LYS A 133 -8.69 -3.85 10.30
CA LYS A 133 -7.99 -5.05 9.83
C LYS A 133 -6.89 -4.71 8.82
N LEU A 134 -7.15 -3.74 7.94
CA LEU A 134 -6.19 -3.28 6.95
C LEU A 134 -4.98 -2.64 7.61
N ALA A 135 -5.18 -1.80 8.64
CA ALA A 135 -4.08 -1.22 9.39
C ALA A 135 -3.19 -2.27 10.05
N ASP A 136 -3.78 -3.32 10.64
CA ASP A 136 -3.01 -4.44 11.19
C ASP A 136 -2.25 -5.18 10.07
N ALA A 137 -2.90 -5.42 8.93
CA ALA A 137 -2.25 -6.04 7.77
C ALA A 137 -1.12 -5.19 7.17
N MET A 138 -1.21 -3.86 7.23
CA MET A 138 -0.13 -2.95 6.82
C MET A 138 1.11 -3.12 7.69
N VAL A 139 0.94 -3.36 9.00
CA VAL A 139 2.07 -3.66 9.90
C VAL A 139 2.67 -5.01 9.56
N THR A 140 1.84 -6.05 9.44
CA THR A 140 2.28 -7.40 9.06
C THR A 140 2.99 -7.42 7.72
N TRP A 141 2.57 -6.59 6.76
CA TRP A 141 3.25 -6.45 5.47
C TRP A 141 4.70 -5.98 5.63
N ILE A 142 4.94 -4.97 6.47
CA ILE A 142 6.30 -4.46 6.72
C ILE A 142 7.15 -5.51 7.44
N GLU A 143 6.59 -6.22 8.42
CA GLU A 143 7.28 -7.30 9.11
C GLU A 143 7.70 -8.41 8.13
N ALA A 144 6.78 -8.86 7.28
CA ALA A 144 7.05 -9.86 6.25
C ALA A 144 8.06 -9.36 5.21
N TRP A 145 7.98 -8.07 4.83
CA TRP A 145 8.93 -7.46 3.94
C TRP A 145 10.34 -7.51 4.53
N ASP A 146 10.53 -7.08 5.78
CA ASP A 146 11.84 -7.05 6.42
C ASP A 146 12.40 -8.46 6.67
N GLU A 147 11.56 -9.45 6.98
CA GLU A 147 11.95 -10.86 7.09
C GLU A 147 12.49 -11.42 5.77
N LEU A 148 11.80 -11.12 4.66
CA LEU A 148 12.19 -11.58 3.32
C LEU A 148 13.26 -10.70 2.67
N ASN A 149 13.55 -9.52 3.23
CA ASN A 149 14.52 -8.55 2.74
C ASN A 149 15.46 -8.07 3.86
N PRO A 150 16.20 -8.99 4.48
CA PRO A 150 17.10 -8.63 5.55
C PRO A 150 18.17 -7.66 5.02
N THR A 151 18.30 -6.52 5.69
CA THR A 151 19.44 -5.62 5.53
C THR A 151 20.68 -6.25 6.16
N GLY A 152 21.88 -5.71 5.88
CA GLY A 152 23.16 -6.29 6.36
C GLY A 152 23.20 -6.61 7.86
N ASP A 153 22.51 -5.82 8.70
CA ASP A 153 22.41 -6.04 10.15
C ASP A 153 21.45 -7.20 10.53
N ASN A 154 20.45 -7.52 9.70
CA ASN A 154 19.50 -8.61 9.92
C ASN A 154 19.91 -9.93 9.26
N LEU A 155 20.75 -9.90 8.22
CA LEU A 155 21.38 -11.10 7.64
C LEU A 155 22.17 -11.90 8.68
N ALA A 156 22.87 -11.21 9.59
CA ALA A 156 23.63 -11.82 10.68
C ALA A 156 22.76 -12.53 11.73
N LYS A 157 21.48 -12.16 11.87
CA LYS A 157 20.53 -12.80 12.79
C LYS A 157 19.91 -14.06 12.19
N LEU A 158 19.71 -14.09 10.87
CA LEU A 158 19.19 -15.26 10.14
C LEU A 158 20.20 -16.41 10.09
N SER A 159 21.51 -16.12 10.03
CA SER A 159 22.57 -17.14 10.00
C SER A 159 22.76 -17.92 11.32
N ILE A 160 22.01 -17.59 12.39
CA ILE A 160 22.11 -18.25 13.70
C ILE A 160 20.94 -19.24 13.90
N ALA A 161 19.94 -19.25 13.01
CA ALA A 161 18.78 -20.13 13.08
C ALA A 161 18.94 -21.36 12.16
N ASP A 162 20.06 -22.08 12.25
CA ASP A 162 20.15 -23.42 11.67
C ASP A 162 19.29 -24.37 12.52
N GLY A 163 18.04 -24.59 12.07
CA GLY A 163 17.14 -25.60 12.62
C GLY A 163 17.75 -27.01 12.53
N PRO A 164 17.35 -27.94 13.42
CA PRO A 164 18.01 -29.23 13.54
C PRO A 164 17.94 -30.02 12.24
N ALA A 165 19.10 -30.56 11.85
CA ALA A 165 19.31 -31.36 10.65
C ALA A 165 18.24 -32.47 10.51
N LYS A 166 17.55 -32.48 9.37
CA LYS A 166 16.58 -33.53 9.04
C LYS A 166 17.28 -34.89 8.98
N THR A 167 17.03 -35.75 9.95
CA THR A 167 17.43 -37.16 9.94
C THR A 167 16.68 -37.87 8.82
N LYS A 168 17.44 -38.41 7.85
CA LYS A 168 16.89 -39.29 6.81
C LYS A 168 16.37 -40.58 7.44
N LYS A 169 15.11 -40.94 7.13
CA LYS A 169 14.63 -42.31 7.01
C LYS A 169 13.69 -42.38 5.83
#